data_AF-A0A1B6JF89-F1
#
_entry.id   AF-A0A1B6JF89-F1
#
_cell.length_a   1.000
_cell.length_b   1.000
_cell.length_c   1.000
_cell.angle_alpha   90.00
_cell.angle_beta   90.00
_cell.angle_gamma   90.00
#
_symmetry.space_group_name_H-M   'P 1'
#
loop_
_entity.id
_entity.type
_entity.pdbx_description
1 polymer ?
#
loop_
_entity_poly.entity_id
_entity_poly.type
_entity_poly.pdbx_seq_one_letter_code
_entity_poly.pdbx_strand_id
1 'polypeptide(L)'
;KELRNVILIPTEPSVHSSAGHLGLGIWDMCLGYDTLLNGIMRAGVICRSAAGTRERTAYIIEVPGRKECIVGALACGAFEVICDMFEDGTADAIQEIERVKRKISRHFAAHRKAGLVVLRSLDVMPDVSTHTLAKMLSEDPAFTARHCVPGP
;
A
#
# COMPACT_ATOMS: atom_id res chain seq x y z
N LYS A 1 -10.40 -21.25 40.63
CA LYS A 1 -10.49 -22.43 39.73
C LYS A 1 -10.24 -21.93 38.32
N GLU A 2 -8.97 -21.90 37.95
CA GLU A 2 -8.45 -21.48 36.64
C GLU A 2 -8.70 -22.60 35.61
N LEU A 3 -8.92 -22.22 34.35
CA LEU A 3 -8.75 -23.09 33.19
C LEU A 3 -7.66 -22.49 32.31
N ARG A 4 -6.43 -22.97 32.52
CA ARG A 4 -5.33 -22.85 31.57
C ARG A 4 -5.34 -24.11 30.71
N ASN A 5 -5.75 -24.00 29.46
CA ASN A 5 -5.43 -24.99 28.42
C ASN A 5 -4.34 -24.38 27.53
N VAL A 6 -3.11 -24.42 28.04
CA VAL A 6 -1.89 -24.15 27.27
C VAL A 6 -1.52 -25.46 26.59
N ILE A 7 -1.69 -25.52 25.27
CA ILE A 7 -1.11 -26.61 24.47
C ILE A 7 0.37 -26.27 24.29
N LEU A 8 1.21 -27.01 24.99
CA LEU A 8 2.67 -27.05 24.80
C LEU A 8 2.97 -27.96 23.60
N ILE A 9 3.68 -27.45 22.59
CA ILE A 9 4.30 -28.27 21.53
C ILE A 9 5.81 -27.92 21.53
N PRO A 10 6.70 -28.91 21.50
CA PRO A 10 8.03 -28.82 22.09
C PRO A 10 9.01 -28.00 21.24
N THR A 11 9.86 -27.25 21.94
CA THR A 11 11.11 -26.69 21.47
C THR A 11 12.19 -27.77 21.43
N GLU A 12 12.92 -27.91 20.32
CA GLU A 12 14.39 -27.89 20.23
C GLU A 12 14.88 -28.14 18.78
N PRO A 13 16.11 -27.72 18.44
CA PRO A 13 16.41 -27.07 17.16
C PRO A 13 17.29 -27.92 16.22
N SER A 14 17.18 -27.68 14.91
CA SER A 14 18.27 -28.01 13.98
C SER A 14 18.44 -26.88 12.97
N VAL A 15 19.48 -26.09 13.26
CA VAL A 15 20.04 -25.01 12.46
C VAL A 15 20.67 -25.60 11.20
N HIS A 16 20.35 -25.07 10.01
CA HIS A 16 21.34 -24.58 9.04
C HIS A 16 20.68 -23.94 7.81
N SER A 17 20.91 -22.62 7.71
CA SER A 17 21.26 -21.90 6.48
C SER A 17 20.19 -21.57 5.44
N SER A 18 19.46 -20.48 5.67
CA SER A 18 19.52 -19.21 4.91
C SER A 18 18.18 -18.48 5.04
N ALA A 19 18.28 -17.26 5.57
CA ALA A 19 17.17 -16.46 6.08
C ALA A 19 16.25 -15.92 4.97
N GLY A 20 14.96 -15.87 5.27
CA GLY A 20 14.07 -14.82 4.73
C GLY A 20 12.81 -15.25 3.98
N HIS A 21 12.53 -16.55 3.81
CA HIS A 21 11.33 -17.03 3.11
C HIS A 21 10.44 -17.88 4.03
N LEU A 22 9.74 -17.23 4.95
CA LEU A 22 8.51 -17.78 5.55
C LEU A 22 7.32 -16.91 5.12
N GLY A 23 7.22 -16.67 3.80
CA GLY A 23 5.89 -16.57 3.22
C GLY A 23 5.23 -17.93 3.45
N LEU A 24 4.21 -17.97 4.29
CA LEU A 24 3.42 -19.16 4.60
C LEU A 24 2.78 -19.68 3.31
N GLY A 25 3.52 -20.47 2.54
CA GLY A 25 2.96 -21.43 1.62
C GLY A 25 2.02 -22.32 2.43
N ILE A 26 0.81 -22.54 1.92
CA ILE A 26 -0.30 -23.36 2.44
C ILE A 26 -1.47 -22.57 3.07
N TRP A 27 -1.32 -21.30 3.49
CA TRP A 27 -2.47 -20.50 3.98
C TRP A 27 -2.74 -19.31 3.05
N ASP A 28 -3.66 -19.50 2.09
CA ASP A 28 -4.05 -18.43 1.16
C ASP A 28 -4.66 -17.20 1.86
N MET A 29 -5.14 -17.34 3.10
CA MET A 29 -5.65 -16.25 3.94
C MET A 29 -5.24 -16.42 5.40
N CYS A 30 -4.54 -15.42 5.94
CA CYS A 30 -4.29 -15.29 7.37
C CYS A 30 -5.55 -14.74 8.08
N LEU A 31 -5.75 -15.11 9.35
CA LEU A 31 -6.78 -14.50 10.19
C LEU A 31 -6.60 -12.98 10.22
N GLY A 32 -7.67 -12.23 9.95
CA GLY A 32 -7.66 -10.77 9.93
C GLY A 32 -7.40 -10.13 8.56
N TYR A 33 -7.04 -10.91 7.54
CA TYR A 33 -6.81 -10.39 6.19
C TYR A 33 -8.05 -9.70 5.60
N ASP A 34 -9.24 -10.30 5.75
CA ASP A 34 -10.50 -9.69 5.29
C ASP A 34 -10.84 -8.39 6.02
N THR A 35 -10.56 -8.32 7.33
CA THR A 35 -10.79 -7.09 8.11
C THR A 35 -9.88 -5.97 7.62
N LEU A 36 -8.60 -6.28 7.41
CA LEU A 36 -7.62 -5.36 6.84
C LEU A 36 -8.04 -4.89 5.44
N LEU A 37 -8.43 -5.82 4.57
CA LEU A 37 -8.85 -5.51 3.20
C LEU A 37 -10.09 -4.61 3.19
N ASN A 38 -11.06 -4.86 4.07
CA ASN A 38 -12.22 -4.00 4.28
C ASN A 38 -11.81 -2.60 4.77
N GLY A 39 -10.81 -2.50 5.64
CA GLY A 39 -10.23 -1.22 6.08
C GLY A 39 -9.64 -0.43 4.91
N ILE A 40 -8.79 -1.07 4.09
CA ILE A 40 -8.19 -0.48 2.89
C ILE A 40 -9.27 -0.02 1.90
N MET A 41 -10.29 -0.86 1.67
CA MET A 41 -11.39 -0.53 0.77
C MET A 41 -12.16 0.71 1.25
N ARG A 42 -12.50 0.78 2.54
CA ARG A 42 -13.18 1.95 3.13
C ARG A 42 -12.31 3.21 3.01
N ALA A 43 -11.02 3.10 3.34
CA ALA A 43 -10.08 4.22 3.19
C ALA A 43 -10.02 4.71 1.74
N GLY A 44 -9.97 3.79 0.77
CA GLY A 44 -9.99 4.08 -0.66
C GLY A 44 -11.23 4.85 -1.09
N VAL A 45 -12.43 4.41 -0.67
CA VAL A 45 -13.69 5.09 -1.01
C VAL A 45 -13.74 6.50 -0.40
N ILE A 46 -13.39 6.64 0.89
CA ILE A 46 -13.39 7.94 1.59
C ILE A 46 -12.39 8.90 0.94
N CYS A 47 -11.16 8.44 0.69
CA CYS A 47 -10.11 9.25 0.08
C CYS A 47 -10.47 9.66 -1.35
N ARG A 48 -11.05 8.76 -2.15
CA ARG A 48 -11.50 9.07 -3.51
C ARG A 48 -12.62 10.12 -3.50
N SER A 49 -13.58 9.98 -2.59
CA SER A 49 -14.64 10.97 -2.42
C SER A 49 -14.06 12.33 -2.01
N ALA A 50 -13.13 12.36 -1.04
CA ALA A 50 -12.45 13.57 -0.60
C ALA A 50 -11.54 14.18 -1.69
N ALA A 51 -10.98 13.34 -2.56
CA ALA A 51 -10.19 13.77 -3.72
C ALA A 51 -11.10 14.37 -4.80
N GLY A 52 -12.31 13.85 -4.99
CA GLY A 52 -13.26 14.35 -5.99
C GLY A 52 -13.90 15.69 -5.64
N THR A 53 -13.91 16.08 -4.36
CA THR A 53 -14.40 17.40 -3.92
C THR A 53 -13.36 18.51 -4.07
N ARG A 54 -12.07 18.15 -4.24
CA ARG A 54 -10.97 19.09 -4.44
C ARG A 54 -10.47 19.01 -5.87
N GLU A 55 -10.07 20.15 -6.43
CA GLU A 55 -9.49 20.12 -7.76
C GLU A 55 -8.15 19.37 -7.76
N ARG A 56 -7.96 18.51 -8.77
CA ARG A 56 -6.69 17.84 -9.10
C ARG A 56 -5.98 17.22 -7.90
N THR A 57 -6.73 16.54 -7.04
CA THR A 57 -6.19 15.94 -5.81
C THR A 57 -6.05 14.42 -5.96
N ALA A 58 -4.90 13.90 -5.53
CA ALA A 58 -4.63 12.47 -5.39
C ALA A 58 -4.36 12.14 -3.92
N TYR A 59 -4.87 11.01 -3.43
CA TYR A 59 -4.55 10.48 -2.10
C TYR A 59 -3.65 9.27 -2.19
N ILE A 60 -2.56 9.28 -1.42
CA ILE A 60 -1.64 8.18 -1.24
C ILE A 60 -2.01 7.48 0.06
N ILE A 61 -2.49 6.24 -0.03
CA ILE A 61 -2.90 5.45 1.12
C ILE A 61 -1.83 4.40 1.38
N GLU A 62 -1.33 4.34 2.60
CA GLU A 62 -0.40 3.29 3.00
C GLU A 62 -1.11 1.99 3.34
N VAL A 63 -0.45 0.89 3.01
CA VAL A 63 -0.94 -0.46 3.20
C VAL A 63 0.17 -1.33 3.78
N PRO A 64 -0.09 -2.10 4.84
CA PRO A 64 0.89 -3.05 5.36
C PRO A 64 1.02 -4.22 4.39
N GLY A 65 2.23 -4.51 3.93
CA GLY A 65 2.49 -5.65 3.05
C GLY A 65 2.28 -5.38 1.56
N ARG A 66 2.96 -6.17 0.72
CA ARG A 66 2.84 -6.10 -0.75
C ARG A 66 1.55 -6.74 -1.27
N LYS A 67 1.19 -7.91 -0.75
CA LYS A 67 0.02 -8.70 -1.20
C LYS A 67 -1.27 -7.93 -0.96
N GLU A 68 -1.40 -7.39 0.24
CA GLU A 68 -2.51 -6.58 0.73
C GLU A 68 -2.67 -5.30 -0.11
N CYS A 69 -1.54 -4.68 -0.50
CA CYS A 69 -1.54 -3.48 -1.35
C CYS A 69 -2.12 -3.78 -2.74
N ILE A 70 -1.74 -4.91 -3.36
CA ILE A 70 -2.23 -5.30 -4.68
C ILE A 70 -3.71 -5.67 -4.63
N VAL A 71 -4.11 -6.53 -3.69
CA VAL A 71 -5.51 -6.96 -3.56
C VAL A 71 -6.39 -5.78 -3.14
N GLY A 72 -5.91 -4.93 -2.24
CA GLY A 72 -6.57 -3.70 -1.83
C GLY A 72 -6.75 -2.71 -2.97
N ALA A 73 -5.77 -2.62 -3.87
CA ALA A 73 -5.85 -1.74 -5.04
C ALA A 73 -6.94 -2.17 -6.00
N LEU A 74 -7.03 -3.47 -6.27
CA LEU A 74 -8.09 -4.07 -7.07
C LEU A 74 -9.46 -3.83 -6.42
N ALA A 75 -9.58 -4.14 -5.11
CA ALA A 75 -10.83 -4.02 -4.38
C ALA A 75 -11.37 -2.58 -4.31
N CYS A 76 -10.48 -1.59 -4.11
CA CYS A 76 -10.91 -0.19 -4.02
C CYS A 76 -10.89 0.56 -5.35
N GLY A 77 -10.45 -0.07 -6.45
CA GLY A 77 -10.32 0.54 -7.77
C GLY A 77 -9.25 1.63 -7.83
N ALA A 78 -8.12 1.44 -7.14
CA ALA A 78 -7.02 2.39 -7.10
C ALA A 78 -6.54 2.76 -8.51
N PHE A 79 -6.13 4.02 -8.69
CA PHE A 79 -5.60 4.51 -9.95
C PHE A 79 -4.23 3.91 -10.27
N GLU A 80 -3.39 3.78 -9.24
CA GLU A 80 -2.03 3.26 -9.36
C GLU A 80 -1.59 2.62 -8.05
N VAL A 81 -0.57 1.78 -8.11
CA VAL A 81 0.01 1.11 -6.96
C VAL A 81 1.52 1.34 -6.95
N ILE A 82 2.05 1.69 -5.79
CA ILE A 82 3.49 1.73 -5.50
C ILE A 82 3.78 0.48 -4.66
N CYS A 83 4.07 -0.60 -5.37
CA CYS A 83 4.41 -1.91 -4.80
C CYS A 83 5.58 -2.45 -5.61
N ASP A 84 6.69 -2.78 -4.95
CA ASP A 84 7.91 -3.24 -5.61
C ASP A 84 7.70 -4.71 -6.03
N MET A 85 7.37 -4.91 -7.30
CA MET A 85 7.09 -6.22 -7.90
C MET A 85 8.19 -6.68 -8.85
N PHE A 86 9.31 -5.95 -8.94
CA PHE A 86 10.36 -6.30 -9.88
C PHE A 86 11.26 -7.38 -9.26
N GLU A 87 11.10 -8.60 -9.76
CA GLU A 87 11.94 -9.78 -9.45
C GLU A 87 13.44 -9.52 -9.69
N ASP A 88 13.76 -8.51 -10.52
CA ASP A 88 15.13 -8.09 -10.85
C ASP A 88 15.74 -7.09 -9.86
N GLY A 89 15.04 -6.80 -8.75
CA GLY A 89 15.60 -6.17 -7.56
C GLY A 89 16.07 -4.72 -7.68
N THR A 90 15.83 -4.03 -8.80
CA THR A 90 16.36 -2.67 -9.02
C THR A 90 15.45 -1.77 -9.87
N ALA A 91 14.13 -1.77 -9.62
CA ALA A 91 13.41 -0.55 -9.93
C ALA A 91 13.85 0.51 -8.91
N ASP A 92 14.65 1.47 -9.36
CA ASP A 92 15.00 2.63 -8.56
C ASP A 92 13.70 3.28 -8.07
N ALA A 93 13.54 3.32 -6.76
CA ALA A 93 12.39 3.93 -6.09
C ALA A 93 12.04 5.31 -6.67
N ILE A 94 13.05 6.08 -7.06
CA ILE A 94 12.89 7.38 -7.71
C ILE A 94 12.20 7.24 -9.07
N GLN A 95 12.60 6.26 -9.88
CA GLN A 95 11.96 6.01 -11.19
C GLN A 95 10.50 5.60 -11.02
N GLU A 96 10.17 4.82 -10.00
CA GLU A 96 8.80 4.43 -9.70
C GLU A 96 7.94 5.64 -9.29
N ILE A 97 8.46 6.50 -8.42
CA ILE A 97 7.82 7.77 -8.05
C ILE A 97 7.58 8.64 -9.29
N GLU A 98 8.58 8.81 -10.14
CA GLU A 98 8.49 9.62 -11.37
C GLU A 98 7.52 9.00 -12.40
N ARG A 99 7.43 7.67 -12.47
CA ARG A 99 6.44 6.96 -13.28
C ARG A 99 5.02 7.28 -12.80
N VAL A 100 4.78 7.19 -11.49
CA VAL A 100 3.48 7.47 -10.88
C VAL A 100 3.09 8.93 -11.04
N LYS A 101 4.03 9.85 -10.75
CA LYS A 101 3.88 11.31 -10.96
C LYS A 101 3.42 11.62 -12.38
N ARG A 102 4.13 11.12 -13.40
CA ARG A 102 3.76 11.30 -14.82
C ARG A 102 2.37 10.75 -15.15
N LYS A 103 1.98 9.59 -14.61
CA LYS A 103 0.64 9.02 -14.85
C LYS A 103 -0.46 9.89 -14.26
N ILE A 104 -0.27 10.40 -13.04
CA ILE A 104 -1.21 11.31 -12.38
C ILE A 104 -1.35 12.62 -13.17
N SER A 105 -0.22 13.23 -13.56
CA SER A 105 -0.22 14.48 -14.31
C SER A 105 -0.95 14.35 -15.66
N ARG A 106 -0.73 13.24 -16.39
CA ARG A 106 -1.47 12.95 -17.63
C ARG A 106 -2.97 12.78 -17.38
N HIS A 107 -3.36 12.15 -16.28
CA HIS A 107 -4.77 11.98 -15.94
C HIS A 107 -5.47 13.33 -15.75
N PHE A 108 -4.87 14.25 -15.00
CA PHE A 108 -5.45 15.57 -14.77
C PHE A 108 -5.34 16.51 -15.97
N ALA A 109 -4.30 16.36 -16.80
CA ALA A 109 -4.19 17.08 -18.08
C ALA A 109 -5.34 16.74 -19.04
N ALA A 110 -5.89 15.52 -18.97
CA ALA A 110 -7.08 15.13 -19.74
C ALA A 110 -8.40 15.69 -19.16
N HIS A 111 -8.34 16.68 -18.26
CA HIS A 111 -9.49 17.35 -17.62
C HIS A 111 -10.48 16.42 -16.91
N ARG A 112 -10.01 15.25 -16.44
CA ARG A 112 -10.84 14.34 -15.66
C ARG A 112 -10.94 14.87 -14.22
N LYS A 113 -12.17 15.16 -13.77
CA LYS A 113 -12.47 15.60 -12.39
C LYS A 113 -12.54 14.44 -11.38
N ALA A 114 -12.03 13.27 -11.73
CA ALA A 114 -12.08 12.11 -10.85
C ALA A 114 -11.01 12.24 -9.77
N GLY A 115 -11.42 12.14 -8.51
CA GLY A 115 -10.49 11.99 -7.39
C GLY A 115 -9.67 10.72 -7.56
N LEU A 116 -8.34 10.82 -7.38
CA LEU A 116 -7.44 9.69 -7.55
C LEU A 116 -7.00 9.12 -6.20
N VAL A 117 -6.85 7.81 -6.17
CA VAL A 117 -6.28 7.07 -5.04
C VAL A 117 -5.13 6.24 -5.55
N VAL A 118 -3.99 6.33 -4.88
CA VAL A 118 -2.80 5.53 -5.10
C VAL A 118 -2.56 4.74 -3.83
N LEU A 119 -2.36 3.43 -3.93
CA LEU A 119 -1.94 2.62 -2.79
C LEU A 119 -0.42 2.50 -2.78
N ARG A 120 0.15 2.52 -1.59
CA ARG A 120 1.58 2.30 -1.36
C ARG A 120 1.77 1.20 -0.33
N SER A 121 2.60 0.23 -0.65
CA SER A 121 3.06 -0.73 0.35
C SER A 121 4.14 -0.12 1.24
N LEU A 122 4.03 -0.33 2.56
CA LEU A 122 5.05 0.09 3.53
C LEU A 122 6.38 -0.65 3.36
N ASP A 123 6.37 -1.78 2.66
CA ASP A 123 7.58 -2.55 2.34
C ASP A 123 8.43 -1.86 1.25
N VAL A 124 7.88 -0.83 0.61
CA VAL A 124 8.54 -0.05 -0.45
C VAL A 124 9.02 1.27 0.12
N MET A 125 10.34 1.51 0.01
CA MET A 125 11.02 2.69 0.57
C MET A 125 10.74 2.87 2.08
N PRO A 126 11.18 1.95 2.95
CA PRO A 126 10.89 2.00 4.38
C PRO A 126 11.35 3.30 5.05
N ASP A 127 12.40 3.94 4.51
CA ASP A 127 12.94 5.21 5.02
C ASP A 127 12.13 6.45 4.63
N VAL A 128 11.17 6.31 3.70
CA VAL A 128 10.36 7.42 3.20
C VAL A 128 8.95 7.30 3.76
N SER A 129 8.52 8.20 4.65
CA SER A 129 7.13 8.17 5.13
C SER A 129 6.12 8.44 3.99
N THR A 130 4.88 7.97 4.12
CA THR A 130 3.79 8.28 3.16
C THR A 130 3.53 9.78 3.06
N HIS A 131 3.72 10.51 4.15
CA HIS A 131 3.68 11.97 4.17
C HIS A 131 4.78 12.61 3.31
N THR A 132 6.03 12.14 3.45
CA THR A 132 7.18 12.62 2.68
C THR A 132 6.98 12.33 1.19
N LEU A 133 6.51 11.13 0.84
CA LEU A 133 6.19 10.79 -0.54
C LEU A 133 5.10 11.68 -1.14
N ALA A 134 4.03 11.96 -0.39
CA ALA A 134 2.98 12.87 -0.85
C ALA A 134 3.51 14.29 -1.12
N LYS A 135 4.49 14.75 -0.32
CA LYS A 135 5.18 16.03 -0.58
C LYS A 135 5.99 15.99 -1.88
N MET A 136 6.81 14.96 -2.08
CA MET A 136 7.60 14.78 -3.31
C MET A 136 6.71 14.74 -4.57
N LEU A 137 5.58 14.04 -4.50
CA LEU A 137 4.62 14.01 -5.62
C LEU A 137 3.94 15.36 -5.86
N SER A 138 3.68 16.13 -4.81
CA SER A 138 3.06 17.47 -4.89
C SER A 138 4.00 18.56 -5.43
N GLU A 139 5.27 18.24 -5.72
CA GLU A 139 6.16 19.17 -6.44
C GLU A 139 5.71 19.39 -7.90
N ASP A 140 4.90 18.50 -8.46
CA ASP A 140 4.29 18.71 -9.77
C ASP A 140 3.13 19.73 -9.67
N PRO A 141 3.17 20.87 -10.39
CA PRO A 141 2.08 21.85 -10.35
C PRO A 141 0.77 21.34 -10.96
N ALA A 142 0.78 20.20 -11.67
CA ALA A 142 -0.42 19.64 -12.29
C ALA A 142 -1.42 19.08 -11.26
N PHE A 143 -0.99 18.73 -10.05
CA PHE A 143 -1.86 18.12 -9.05
C PHE A 143 -1.37 18.34 -7.60
N THR A 144 -2.21 18.01 -6.63
CA THR A 144 -1.82 17.98 -5.22
C THR A 144 -1.97 16.56 -4.68
N ALA A 145 -0.89 16.01 -4.12
CA ALA A 145 -0.93 14.74 -3.41
C ALA A 145 -1.15 14.95 -1.91
N ARG A 146 -2.00 14.11 -1.31
CA ARG A 146 -2.22 14.02 0.13
C ARG A 146 -1.96 12.61 0.59
N HIS A 147 -1.65 12.43 1.86
CA HIS A 147 -1.44 11.12 2.46
C HIS A 147 -2.65 10.70 3.29
N CYS A 148 -2.86 9.40 3.41
CA CYS A 148 -3.80 8.78 4.32
C CYS A 148 -3.10 7.59 4.99
N VAL A 149 -3.14 7.59 6.31
CA VAL A 149 -2.71 6.48 7.15
C VAL A 149 -3.97 5.84 7.69
N PRO A 150 -4.44 4.72 7.10
CA PRO A 150 -5.53 3.97 7.70
C PRO A 150 -5.02 3.46 9.06
N GLY A 151 -5.72 3.83 10.13
CA GLY A 151 -5.42 3.30 11.46
C GLY A 151 -5.55 1.77 11.51
N PRO A 152 -5.02 1.14 12.56
CA PRO A 152 -5.18 -0.30 12.79
C PRO A 152 -6.64 -0.73 12.94
#